data_AF-A0A7Z8LFY0-F1
#
_entry.id   AF-A0A7Z8LFY0-F1
#
_cell.length_a   1.000
_cell.length_b   1.000
_cell.length_c   1.000
_cell.angle_alpha   90.00
_cell.angle_beta   90.00
_cell.angle_gamma   90.00
#
_symmetry.space_group_name_H-M   'P 1'
#
loop_
_entity.id
_entity.type
_entity.pdbx_description
1 polymer ?
#
loop_
_entity_poly.entity_id
_entity_poly.type
_entity_poly.pdbx_seq_one_letter_code
_entity_poly.pdbx_strand_id
1 'polypeptide(L)'
;SFVVEELKAVFDPRGGAWVEGRYIPSILAAIGGVIEQHLVRIGFIGGEGLGLKTDPRDTRVQVTAGARAPSCPSCGAFEMVMIEGCMTCRACGHSKCG
;
A
#
# COMPACT_ATOMS: atom_id res chain seq x y z
N SER A 1 18.91 0.60 7.28
CA SER A 1 19.27 0.52 5.86
C SER A 1 17.99 0.69 5.09
N PHE A 2 17.87 1.77 4.33
CA PHE A 2 16.67 2.14 3.57
C PHE A 2 16.23 1.04 2.59
N VAL A 3 17.17 0.24 2.07
CA VAL A 3 16.95 -0.72 0.99
C VAL A 3 16.11 -1.94 1.39
N VAL A 4 16.23 -2.44 2.62
CA VAL A 4 15.56 -3.69 3.03
C VAL A 4 14.04 -3.52 3.13
N GLU A 5 13.61 -2.46 3.81
CA GLU A 5 12.19 -2.18 4.01
C GLU A 5 11.49 -1.85 2.68
N GLU A 6 12.14 -1.09 1.80
CA GLU A 6 11.58 -0.78 0.48
C GLU A 6 11.40 -2.03 -0.38
N LEU A 7 12.39 -2.93 -0.42
CA LEU A 7 12.29 -4.16 -1.20
C LEU A 7 11.16 -5.06 -0.69
N LYS A 8 11.00 -5.15 0.64
CA LYS A 8 9.88 -5.89 1.29
C LYS A 8 8.52 -5.27 1.01
N ALA A 9 8.47 -3.97 0.73
CA ALA A 9 7.26 -3.24 0.40
C ALA A 9 6.87 -3.27 -1.09
N VAL A 10 7.65 -3.91 -1.97
CA VAL A 10 7.27 -4.06 -3.39
C VAL A 10 6.32 -5.24 -3.56
N PHE A 11 5.17 -5.00 -4.19
CA PHE A 11 4.14 -6.00 -4.46
C PHE A 11 4.12 -6.39 -5.94
N ASP A 12 3.97 -7.68 -6.24
CA ASP A 12 3.72 -8.15 -7.60
C ASP A 12 2.23 -7.96 -7.92
N PRO A 13 1.86 -7.32 -9.05
CA PRO A 13 0.46 -7.11 -9.42
C PRO A 13 -0.32 -8.43 -9.66
N ARG A 14 0.38 -9.55 -9.88
CA ARG A 14 -0.21 -10.88 -10.03
C ARG A 14 -0.47 -11.57 -8.68
N GLY A 15 -0.13 -10.91 -7.57
CA GLY A 15 -0.19 -11.45 -6.23
C GLY A 15 1.08 -12.18 -5.81
N GLY A 16 1.22 -12.38 -4.50
CA GLY A 16 2.34 -13.07 -3.90
C GLY A 16 2.18 -14.60 -3.89
N ALA A 17 3.18 -15.27 -3.31
CA ALA A 17 3.22 -16.71 -3.16
C ALA A 17 3.31 -17.11 -1.69
N TRP A 18 2.82 -18.29 -1.36
CA TRP A 18 3.08 -18.92 -0.06
C TRP A 18 4.34 -19.76 -0.16
N VAL A 19 5.33 -19.45 0.67
CA VAL A 19 6.62 -20.15 0.74
C VAL A 19 6.86 -20.50 2.20
N GLU A 20 7.07 -21.79 2.49
CA GLU A 20 7.35 -22.28 3.85
C GLU A 20 6.32 -21.82 4.91
N GLY A 21 5.04 -21.75 4.54
CA GLY A 21 3.97 -21.32 5.44
C GLY A 21 3.90 -19.81 5.68
N ARG A 22 4.73 -19.00 4.99
CA ARG A 22 4.70 -17.54 5.02
C ARG A 22 4.29 -17.00 3.66
N TYR A 23 3.39 -16.02 3.66
CA TYR A 23 3.06 -15.28 2.44
C TYR A 23 4.19 -14.30 2.08
N ILE A 24 4.64 -14.35 0.83
CA ILE A 24 5.65 -13.48 0.24
C ILE A 24 4.99 -12.65 -0.88
N PRO A 25 4.91 -11.31 -0.76
CA PRO A 25 4.13 -10.49 -1.69
C PRO A 25 4.78 -10.29 -3.07
N SER A 26 6.09 -10.54 -3.21
CA SER A 26 6.82 -10.50 -4.48
C SER A 26 8.20 -11.16 -4.35
N ILE A 27 8.88 -11.42 -5.48
CA ILE A 27 10.28 -11.86 -5.47
C ILE A 27 11.22 -10.83 -4.85
N LEU A 28 10.94 -9.53 -5.03
CA LEU A 28 11.74 -8.45 -4.44
C LEU A 28 11.60 -8.45 -2.91
N ALA A 29 10.40 -8.73 -2.40
CA ALA A 29 10.20 -8.89 -0.98
C ALA A 29 10.93 -10.11 -0.40
N ALA A 30 11.03 -11.21 -1.16
CA ALA A 30 11.85 -12.36 -0.79
C ALA A 30 13.34 -11.97 -0.68
N ILE A 31 13.86 -11.24 -1.68
CA ILE A 31 15.23 -10.74 -1.69
C ILE A 31 15.46 -9.81 -0.48
N GLY A 32 14.52 -8.90 -0.20
CA GLY A 32 14.57 -8.04 0.98
C GLY A 32 14.69 -8.83 2.28
N GLY A 33 13.96 -9.93 2.43
CA GLY A 33 14.07 -10.83 3.59
C GLY A 33 15.43 -11.51 3.71
N VAL A 34 16.02 -11.99 2.59
CA VAL A 34 17.37 -12.58 2.61
C VAL A 34 18.43 -11.54 3.01
N ILE A 35 18.32 -10.32 2.49
CA ILE A 35 19.22 -9.22 2.85
C ILE A 35 19.06 -8.85 4.32
N GLU A 36 17.83 -8.77 4.84
CA GLU A 36 17.57 -8.53 6.26
C GLU A 36 18.28 -9.55 7.15
N GLN A 37 18.08 -10.85 6.87
CA GLN A 37 18.74 -11.93 7.60
C GLN A 37 20.26 -11.81 7.54
N HIS A 38 20.82 -11.43 6.38
CA HIS A 38 22.25 -11.21 6.24
C HIS A 38 22.73 -10.03 7.09
N LEU A 39 22.03 -8.89 7.05
CA LEU A 39 22.38 -7.69 7.81
C LEU A 39 22.25 -7.89 9.33
N VAL A 40 21.28 -8.68 9.78
CA VAL A 40 21.17 -9.09 11.19
C VAL A 40 22.33 -10.01 11.56
N ARG A 41 22.65 -11.00 10.71
CA ARG A 41 23.74 -11.96 10.95
C ARG A 41 25.10 -11.28 11.13
N ILE A 42 25.40 -10.22 10.37
CA ILE A 42 26.67 -9.48 10.46
C ILE A 42 26.66 -8.39 11.55
N GLY A 43 25.57 -8.25 12.31
CA GLY A 43 25.44 -7.25 13.38
C GLY A 43 25.20 -5.82 12.88
N PHE A 44 24.80 -5.64 11.62
CA PHE A 44 24.50 -4.31 11.06
C PHE A 44 23.11 -3.81 11.44
N ILE A 45 22.14 -4.72 11.64
CA ILE A 45 20.80 -4.44 12.16
C ILE A 45 20.61 -5.25 13.45
N GLY A 46 19.97 -4.66 14.47
CA GLY A 46 19.79 -5.30 15.79
C GLY A 46 18.82 -6.49 15.82
N GLY A 47 18.10 -6.77 14.72
CA GLY A 47 17.14 -7.86 14.61
C GLY A 47 16.16 -7.66 13.44
N GLU A 48 15.36 -8.68 13.12
CA GLU A 48 14.31 -8.57 12.11
C GLU A 48 13.30 -7.47 12.48
N GLY A 49 12.89 -6.65 11.51
CA GLY A 49 11.99 -5.50 11.72
C GLY A 49 12.59 -4.35 12.51
N LEU A 50 13.86 -4.43 12.92
CA LEU A 50 14.59 -3.36 13.62
C LEU A 50 15.47 -2.53 12.68
N GLY A 51 15.10 -2.46 11.40
CA GLY A 51 15.77 -1.60 10.43
C GLY A 51 15.88 -0.15 10.93
N LEU A 52 16.95 0.55 10.52
CA LEU A 52 17.13 1.97 10.84
C LEU A 52 15.92 2.78 10.34
N LYS A 53 15.06 3.20 11.27
CA LYS A 53 13.87 4.00 11.03
C LYS A 53 14.26 5.43 10.67
N THR A 54 14.57 5.65 9.41
CA THR A 54 14.56 7.00 8.83
C THR A 54 13.96 6.93 7.44
N ASP A 55 12.65 6.81 7.38
CA ASP A 55 11.89 7.46 6.31
C ASP A 55 10.68 8.22 6.91
N PRO A 56 10.71 9.56 6.94
CA PRO A 56 9.56 10.40 7.29
C PRO A 56 8.34 10.22 6.37
N ARG A 57 8.44 9.40 5.32
CA ARG A 57 7.39 9.10 4.34
C ARG A 57 6.61 7.81 4.61
N ASP A 58 6.72 7.22 5.80
CA ASP A 58 5.93 6.07 6.28
C ASP A 58 4.45 6.42 6.54
N THR A 59 3.86 7.17 5.60
CA THR A 59 2.43 7.42 5.46
C THR A 59 1.97 6.89 4.10
N ARG A 60 2.58 5.81 3.60
CA ARG A 60 2.15 5.14 2.38
C ARG A 60 1.07 4.12 2.71
N VAL A 61 -0.15 4.61 2.61
CA VAL A 61 -1.40 3.86 2.39
C VAL A 61 -1.59 2.69 3.35
N GLN A 62 -1.96 3.02 4.59
CA GLN A 62 -3.01 2.22 5.19
C GLN A 62 -4.16 2.22 4.18
N VAL A 63 -4.52 1.06 3.63
CA VAL A 63 -5.90 0.77 3.23
C VAL A 63 -6.71 0.80 4.52
N THR A 64 -6.79 1.98 5.14
CA THR A 64 -7.90 2.31 5.99
C THR A 64 -9.09 2.20 5.08
N ALA A 65 -10.15 1.60 5.59
CA ALA A 65 -11.49 1.89 5.12
C ALA A 65 -11.80 3.38 5.40
N GLY A 66 -11.02 4.30 4.79
CA GLY A 66 -11.36 5.69 4.67
C GLY A 66 -12.71 5.73 4.00
N ALA A 67 -13.62 6.49 4.60
CA ALA A 67 -15.03 6.55 4.24
C ALA A 67 -15.21 6.38 2.73
N ARG A 68 -15.87 5.28 2.32
CA ARG A 68 -16.22 5.05 0.92
C ARG A 68 -16.86 6.32 0.40
N ALA A 69 -16.38 6.83 -0.75
CA ALA A 69 -17.01 7.98 -1.38
C ALA A 69 -18.51 7.69 -1.54
N PRO A 70 -19.41 8.66 -1.32
CA PRO A 70 -20.85 8.41 -1.35
C PRO A 70 -21.29 7.70 -2.64
N SER A 71 -22.28 6.82 -2.55
CA SER A 71 -22.84 6.15 -3.74
C SER A 71 -23.56 7.16 -4.63
N CYS A 72 -23.32 7.08 -5.94
CA CYS A 72 -24.04 7.86 -6.93
C CYS A 72 -25.51 7.39 -7.02
N PRO A 73 -26.51 8.28 -6.91
CA PRO A 73 -27.92 7.88 -7.04
C PRO A 73 -28.32 7.52 -8.48
N SER A 74 -27.52 7.89 -9.49
CA SER A 74 -27.79 7.62 -10.90
C SER A 74 -27.25 6.26 -11.36
N CYS A 75 -26.03 5.89 -10.96
CA CYS A 75 -25.36 4.66 -11.43
C CYS A 75 -24.88 3.72 -10.32
N GLY A 76 -25.00 4.09 -9.04
CA GLY A 76 -24.56 3.26 -7.90
C GLY A 76 -23.05 3.25 -7.63
N ALA A 77 -22.22 3.87 -8.48
CA ALA A 77 -20.78 3.92 -8.28
C ALA A 77 -20.39 4.73 -7.02
N PHE A 78 -19.36 4.28 -6.29
CA PHE A 78 -18.80 4.98 -5.12
C PHE A 78 -17.70 5.96 -5.56
N GLU A 79 -18.04 6.85 -6.50
CA GLU A 79 -17.12 7.85 -7.08
C GLU A 79 -17.70 9.27 -7.03
N MET A 80 -18.61 9.54 -6.09
CA MET A 80 -19.12 10.89 -5.86
C MET A 80 -18.06 11.75 -5.18
N VAL A 81 -17.71 12.87 -5.81
CA VAL A 81 -16.72 13.83 -5.31
C VAL A 81 -17.25 15.25 -5.42
N MET A 82 -16.75 16.16 -4.58
CA MET A 82 -17.06 17.58 -4.69
C MET A 82 -16.10 18.24 -5.68
N ILE A 83 -16.63 18.81 -6.76
CA ILE A 83 -15.88 19.55 -7.78
C ILE A 83 -16.57 20.90 -7.95
N GLU A 84 -15.84 22.00 -7.78
CA GLU A 84 -16.36 23.37 -7.99
C GLU A 84 -17.64 23.69 -7.20
N GLY A 85 -17.76 23.12 -6.00
CA GLY A 85 -18.92 23.30 -5.13
C GLY A 85 -20.12 22.40 -5.45
N CYS A 86 -19.99 21.50 -6.43
CA CYS A 86 -21.01 20.52 -6.74
C CYS A 86 -20.59 19.06 -6.51
N MET A 87 -21.53 18.23 -6.05
CA MET A 87 -21.35 16.79 -5.94
C MET A 87 -21.52 16.12 -7.31
N THR A 88 -20.41 15.65 -7.89
CA THR A 88 -20.33 15.10 -9.24
C THR A 88 -19.81 13.66 -9.22
N CYS A 89 -20.44 12.78 -9.99
CA CYS A 89 -20.02 11.40 -10.19
C CYS A 89 -19.03 11.30 -11.35
N ARG A 90 -17.82 10.79 -11.10
CA ARG A 90 -16.82 10.57 -12.15
C ARG A 90 -17.15 9.40 -13.07
N ALA A 91 -17.97 8.45 -12.63
CA ALA A 91 -18.32 7.26 -13.41
C ALA A 91 -19.39 7.51 -14.48
N CYS A 92 -20.37 8.39 -14.23
CA CYS A 92 -21.49 8.63 -15.17
C CYS A 92 -21.79 10.11 -15.47
N GLY A 93 -21.05 11.05 -14.86
CA GLY A 93 -21.25 12.48 -15.08
C GLY A 93 -22.44 13.11 -14.33
N HIS A 94 -23.16 12.34 -13.50
CA HIS A 94 -24.27 12.87 -12.69
C HIS A 94 -23.81 13.96 -11.72
N SER A 95 -24.51 15.09 -11.67
CA SER A 95 -24.29 16.24 -10.79
C SER A 95 -25.53 16.51 -9.94
N LYS A 96 -25.35 16.87 -8.65
CA LYS A 96 -26.47 17.28 -7.77
C LYS A 96 -26.96 18.71 -8.00
N CYS A 97 -26.25 19.52 -8.77
CA CYS A 97 -26.56 20.95 -8.93
C CYS A 97 -27.34 21.27 -10.22
N GLY A 98 -27.70 20.25 -11.00
CA GLY A 98 -28.44 20.39 -12.26
C GLY A 98 -27.54 20.40 -13.47
#